data_AF-A0A8S8YTK7-F1
#
_entry.id   AF-A0A8S8YTK7-F1
#
_cell.length_a   1.000
_cell.length_b   1.000
_cell.length_c   1.000
_cell.angle_alpha   90.00
_cell.angle_beta   90.00
_cell.angle_gamma   90.00
#
_symmetry.space_group_name_H-M   'P 1'
#
loop_
_entity.id
_entity.type
_entity.pdbx_description
1 polymer ?
#
loop_
_entity_poly.entity_id
_entity_poly.type
_entity_poly.pdbx_seq_one_letter_code
_entity_poly.pdbx_strand_id
1 'polypeptide(L)' 'MCIHVASAHRAEGFKACSWLIDELKSQAPLWKKEVRADGEIWKAGLG' A
#
# COMPACT_ATOMS: atom_id res chain seq x y z
N MET A 1 -3.97 -4.15 -6.06
CA MET A 1 -4.41 -4.14 -4.65
C MET A 1 -5.66 -3.29 -4.55
N CYS A 2 -6.67 -3.74 -3.83
CA CYS A 2 -7.88 -2.97 -3.52
C CYS A 2 -8.19 -3.08 -2.03
N ILE A 3 -8.70 -2.02 -1.42
CA ILE A 3 -9.16 -1.96 -0.03
C ILE A 3 -10.56 -1.37 -0.07
N HIS A 4 -11.53 -2.07 0.52
CA HIS A 4 -12.92 -1.62 0.61
C HIS A 4 -13.30 -1.47 2.08
N VAL A 5 -13.89 -0.32 2.42
CA VAL A 5 -14.35 -0.02 3.77
C VAL A 5 -15.77 0.52 3.70
N ALA A 6 -16.64 0.01 4.56
CA ALA A 6 -17.97 0.54 4.79
C ALA A 6 -18.01 1.25 6.15
N SER A 7 -18.67 2.41 6.19
CA SER A 7 -18.93 3.14 7.43
C SER A 7 -20.25 3.90 7.29
N ALA A 8 -20.94 4.13 8.41
CA ALA A 8 -22.16 4.93 8.44
C ALA A 8 -21.91 6.38 7.98
N HIS A 9 -20.71 6.92 8.23
CA HIS A 9 -20.34 8.28 7.88
C HIS A 9 -18.96 8.28 7.22
N ARG A 10 -18.81 9.09 6.15
CA ARG A 10 -17.62 9.05 5.27
C ARG A 10 -16.29 9.29 6.00
N ALA A 11 -16.28 10.09 7.06
CA ALA A 11 -15.05 10.47 7.77
C ALA A 11 -14.32 9.25 8.33
N GLU A 12 -15.03 8.37 9.04
CA GLU A 12 -14.45 7.15 9.60
C GLU A 12 -14.00 6.18 8.49
N GLY A 13 -14.76 6.11 7.39
CA GLY A 13 -14.39 5.28 6.24
C GLY A 13 -13.05 5.69 5.62
N PHE A 14 -12.84 6.99 5.41
CA PHE A 14 -11.56 7.50 4.90
C PHE A 14 -10.41 7.26 5.87
N LYS A 15 -10.63 7.48 7.17
CA LYS A 15 -9.64 7.25 8.21
C LYS A 15 -9.19 5.78 8.24
N ALA A 16 -10.16 4.85 8.22
CA ALA A 16 -9.87 3.42 8.21
C ALA A 16 -9.18 2.96 6.92
N CYS A 17 -9.62 3.43 5.74
CA CYS A 17 -8.95 3.14 4.47
C CYS A 17 -7.48 3.55 4.47
N SER A 18 -7.17 4.75 4.96
CA SER A 18 -5.79 5.26 5.04
C SER A 18 -4.95 4.40 5.99
N TRP A 19 -5.48 4.13 7.18
CA TRP A 19 -4.75 3.31 8.15
C TRP A 19 -4.47 1.90 7.62
N LEU A 20 -5.44 1.26 6.95
CA LEU A 20 -5.27 -0.08 6.39
C LEU A 20 -4.16 -0.16 5.34
N ILE A 21 -4.04 0.85 4.46
CA ILE A 21 -2.98 0.83 3.44
C ILE A 21 -1.60 1.04 4.05
N ASP A 22 -1.50 1.90 5.07
CA ASP A 22 -0.24 2.19 5.75
C ASP A 22 0.24 0.94 6.52
N GLU A 23 -0.66 0.31 7.28
CA GLU A 23 -0.34 -0.90 8.03
C GLU A 23 0.01 -2.07 7.10
N LEU A 24 -0.74 -2.25 6.00
CA LEU A 24 -0.43 -3.29 5.02
C LEU A 24 0.96 -3.11 4.42
N LYS A 25 1.34 -1.88 4.04
CA LYS A 25 2.67 -1.62 3.48
C LYS A 25 3.80 -1.79 4.50
N SER A 26 3.51 -1.54 5.78
CA SER A 26 4.46 -1.73 6.89
C SER A 26 4.75 -3.21 7.15
N GLN A 27 3.70 -4.03 7.21
CA GLN A 27 3.80 -5.44 7.64
C GLN A 27 4.03 -6.43 6.50
N ALA A 28 3.47 -6.16 5.31
CA ALA A 28 3.50 -7.14 4.24
C ALA A 28 4.88 -7.20 3.57
N PRO A 29 5.49 -8.39 3.41
CA PRO A 29 6.76 -8.53 2.72
C PRO A 29 6.57 -8.35 1.21
N LEU A 30 6.64 -7.11 0.74
CA LEU A 30 6.45 -6.70 -0.64
C LEU A 30 7.72 -6.10 -1.23
N TRP A 31 8.01 -6.42 -2.49
CA TRP A 31 9.13 -5.85 -3.25
C TRP A 31 8.66 -5.40 -4.62
N LYS A 32 9.19 -4.28 -5.10
CA LYS A 32 8.93 -3.77 -6.45
C LYS A 32 10.15 -3.99 -7.31
N LYS A 33 10.00 -4.75 -8.40
CA LYS A 33 11.00 -4.82 -9.47
C LYS A 33 10.84 -3.60 -10.38
N GLU A 34 11.88 -2.79 -10.48
CA GLU A 34 11.95 -1.72 -11.46
C GLU A 34 12.78 -2.20 -12.64
N VAL A 35 12.19 -2.16 -13.84
CA VAL A 35 12.85 -2.49 -15.11
C VAL A 35 13.04 -1.20 -15.88
N ARG A 36 14.26 -0.94 -16.31
CA ARG A 36 14.70 0.31 -16.96
C ARG A 36 15.61 -0.04 -18.13
N ALA A 37 15.88 0.95 -19.00
CA ALA A 37 16.76 0.76 -20.16
C ALA A 37 18.22 0.42 -19.76
N ASP A 38 18.63 0.82 -18.56
CA ASP A 38 19.96 0.59 -17.98
C ASP A 38 20.03 -0.66 -17.08
N GLY A 39 18.94 -1.41 -16.91
CA GLY A 39 18.91 -2.67 -16.18
C GLY A 39 17.71 -2.84 -15.25
N GLU A 40 17.85 -3.75 -14.29
CA GLU A 40 16.79 -4.14 -13.36
C GLU A 40 17.26 -4.05 -11.90
N ILE A 41 16.40 -3.52 -11.03
CA ILE A 41 16.67 -3.44 -9.59
C ILE A 41 15.43 -3.82 -8.78
N TRP A 42 15.64 -4.56 -7.68
CA TRP A 42 14.60 -4.82 -6.69
C TRP A 42 14.66 -3.77 -5.59
N LYS A 43 13.54 -3.08 -5.37
CA LYS A 43 13.37 -2.22 -4.20
C LYS A 43 12.55 -2.93 -3.14
N ALA A 44 13.05 -2.88 -1.90
CA ALA A 44 12.24 -3.22 -0.73
C ALA A 44 11.05 -2.28 -0.63
N GLY A 45 9.89 -2.81 -0.23
CA GLY A 45 8.75 -2.00 0.17
C GLY A 45 9.13 -1.16 1.37
N LEU A 46 9.19 0.15 1.18
CA LEU A 46 9.12 1.12 2.26
C LEU A 46 7.75 1.79 2.12
N GLY A 47 6.93 1.65 3.17
CA GLY A 47 6.12 2.79 3.58
C GLY A 47 7.05 3.94 3.92
#